data_AF-A0A6J6WK86-F1
#
_entry.id   AF-A0A6J6WK86-F1
#
_cell.length_a   1.000
_cell.length_b   1.000
_cell.length_c   1.000
_cell.angle_alpha   90.00
_cell.angle_beta   90.00
_cell.angle_gamma   90.00
#
_symmetry.space_group_name_H-M   'P 1'
#
loop_
_entity.id
_entity.type
_entity.pdbx_description
1 polymer ?
#
loop_
_entity_poly.entity_id
_entity_poly.type
_entity_poly.pdbx_seq_one_letter_code
_entity_poly.pdbx_strand_id
1 'polypeptide(L)' 'MGVIAVTEIIIISVYFILPFAPAGVPGNKDFTWTAVNYAPILTGISLLVLWIWWHLSVKKWFKGPIRTIDN' A
#
# COMPACT_ATOMS: atom_id res chain seq x y z
N MET A 1 6.59 24.52 -8.27
CA MET A 1 6.88 24.02 -6.90
C MET A 1 6.09 22.76 -6.55
N GLY A 2 4.75 22.75 -6.64
CA GLY A 2 3.95 21.57 -6.22
C GLY A 2 4.26 20.25 -6.98
N VAL A 3 4.38 20.29 -8.30
CA VAL A 3 4.65 19.07 -9.11
C VAL A 3 6.01 18.46 -8.78
N ILE A 4 7.04 19.29 -8.59
CA ILE A 4 8.40 18.84 -8.26
C ILE A 4 8.41 18.10 -6.92
N ALA A 5 7.73 18.64 -5.91
CA ALA A 5 7.60 18.00 -4.59
C ALA A 5 6.87 16.66 -4.67
N VAL A 6 5.79 16.56 -5.46
CA VAL A 6 5.06 15.31 -5.68
C VAL A 6 5.94 14.26 -6.37
N THR A 7 6.71 14.68 -7.40
CA THR A 7 7.65 13.79 -8.08
C THR A 7 8.72 13.25 -7.15
N GLU A 8 9.29 14.09 -6.28
CA GLU A 8 10.25 13.67 -5.26
C GLU A 8 9.66 12.64 -4.30
N ILE A 9 8.43 12.87 -3.79
CA ILE A 9 7.73 11.93 -2.90
C ILE A 9 7.56 10.56 -3.58
N ILE A 10 7.23 10.52 -4.86
CA ILE A 10 7.11 9.27 -5.61
C ILE A 10 8.47 8.55 -5.66
N ILE A 11 9.54 9.28 -6.00
CA ILE A 11 10.90 8.73 -6.12
C ILE A 11 11.38 8.16 -4.78
N ILE A 12 11.28 8.92 -3.69
CA ILE A 12 11.76 8.47 -2.37
C ILE A 12 10.95 7.28 -1.85
N SER A 13 9.63 7.25 -2.12
CA SER A 13 8.76 6.16 -1.69
C SER A 13 9.15 4.84 -2.37
N VAL A 14 9.54 4.89 -3.65
CA VAL A 14 10.09 3.71 -4.35
C VAL A 14 11.42 3.29 -3.71
N TYR A 15 12.35 4.22 -3.49
CA TYR A 15 13.64 3.89 -2.88
C TYR A 15 13.53 3.27 -1.50
N PHE A 16 12.63 3.76 -0.63
CA PHE A 16 12.45 3.22 0.72
C PHE A 16 11.88 1.80 0.78
N ILE A 17 11.24 1.36 -0.30
CA ILE A 17 10.63 0.03 -0.41
C ILE A 17 11.63 -1.00 -0.97
N LEU A 18 12.76 -0.56 -1.54
CA LEU A 18 13.76 -1.45 -2.12
C LEU A 18 14.51 -2.29 -1.06
N PRO A 19 15.15 -3.40 -1.47
CA PRO A 19 15.96 -4.24 -0.58
C PRO A 19 17.24 -3.52 -0.10
N PHE A 20 17.56 -3.64 1.19
CA PHE A 20 18.77 -3.06 1.78
C PHE A 20 20.01 -3.98 1.71
N ALA A 21 19.82 -5.25 1.33
CA ALA A 21 20.89 -6.24 1.25
C ALA A 21 20.69 -7.17 0.05
N PRO A 22 21.77 -7.79 -0.49
CA PRO A 22 21.68 -8.74 -1.59
C PRO A 22 20.69 -9.88 -1.34
N ALA A 23 20.62 -10.35 -0.08
CA ALA A 23 19.73 -11.42 0.36
C ALA A 23 18.24 -11.04 0.32
N GLY A 24 17.90 -9.74 0.26
CA GLY A 24 16.53 -9.25 0.13
C GLY A 24 16.09 -9.01 -1.31
N VAL A 25 17.00 -9.16 -2.29
CA VAL A 25 16.70 -8.94 -3.72
C VAL A 25 16.09 -10.21 -4.31
N PRO A 26 14.82 -10.18 -4.77
CA PRO A 26 14.22 -11.32 -5.43
C PRO A 26 15.04 -11.75 -6.65
N GLY A 27 15.36 -13.04 -6.75
CA GLY A 27 16.18 -13.60 -7.84
C GLY A 27 17.69 -13.63 -7.57
N ASN A 28 18.16 -13.15 -6.42
CA ASN A 28 19.56 -13.35 -6.01
C ASN A 28 19.76 -14.80 -5.51
N LYS A 29 20.96 -15.37 -5.75
CA LYS A 29 21.35 -16.70 -5.25
C LYS A 29 21.33 -16.80 -3.72
N ASP A 30 21.58 -15.68 -3.03
CA ASP A 30 21.61 -15.62 -1.56
C ASP A 30 20.26 -15.15 -0.98
N PHE A 31 19.20 -15.18 -1.79
CA PHE A 31 17.87 -14.70 -1.39
C PHE A 31 17.31 -15.50 -0.22
N THR A 32 16.85 -14.78 0.81
CA THR A 32 16.06 -15.33 1.91
C THR A 32 14.82 -14.48 2.13
N TRP A 33 13.69 -15.15 2.35
CA TRP A 33 12.43 -14.50 2.66
C TRP A 33 12.53 -13.56 3.86
N THR A 34 13.37 -13.90 4.84
CA THR A 34 13.58 -13.09 6.06
C THR A 34 14.28 -11.76 5.81
N ALA A 35 14.94 -11.58 4.66
CA ALA A 35 15.65 -10.36 4.29
C ALA A 35 14.84 -9.44 3.35
N VAL A 36 13.61 -9.85 2.98
CA VAL A 36 12.72 -9.04 2.15
C VAL A 36 12.18 -7.86 2.94
N ASN A 37 12.04 -6.70 2.29
CA ASN A 37 11.32 -5.59 2.87
C ASN A 37 9.81 -5.92 2.94
N TYR A 38 9.30 -6.16 4.16
CA TYR A 38 7.91 -6.56 4.38
C TYR A 38 6.90 -5.41 4.32
N ALA A 39 7.34 -4.15 4.38
CA ALA A 39 6.45 -2.98 4.30
C ALA A 39 5.54 -2.99 3.06
N PRO A 40 6.05 -3.10 1.81
CA PRO A 40 5.20 -3.13 0.62
C PRO A 40 4.22 -4.31 0.61
N ILE A 41 4.68 -5.48 1.05
CA ILE A 41 3.88 -6.71 1.04
C ILE A 41 2.70 -6.55 1.99
N LEU A 42 2.97 -6.14 3.22
CA LEU A 42 1.94 -5.95 4.24
C LEU A 42 0.94 -4.88 3.79
N THR A 43 1.42 -3.71 3.37
CA THR A 43 0.56 -2.62 2.90
C THR A 43 -0.30 -3.04 1.70
N GLY A 44 0.30 -3.69 0.70
CA GLY A 44 -0.42 -4.17 -0.47
C GLY A 44 -1.50 -5.20 -0.12
N ILE A 45 -1.17 -6.18 0.73
CA ILE A 45 -2.13 -7.20 1.21
C ILE A 45 -3.25 -6.54 2.00
N SER A 46 -2.94 -5.60 2.91
CA SER A 46 -3.96 -4.89 3.69
C SER A 46 -4.93 -4.14 2.78
N LEU A 47 -4.43 -3.41 1.78
CA LEU A 47 -5.29 -2.70 0.82
C LEU A 47 -6.15 -3.67 -0.01
N LEU A 48 -5.59 -4.80 -0.44
CA LEU A 48 -6.33 -5.84 -1.16
C LEU A 48 -7.45 -6.42 -0.29
N VAL A 49 -7.15 -6.76 0.97
CA VAL A 49 -8.14 -7.30 1.92
C VAL A 49 -9.26 -6.29 2.15
N LEU A 50 -8.93 -5.03 2.39
CA LEU A 50 -9.92 -3.96 2.54
C LEU A 50 -10.78 -3.80 1.28
N TRP A 51 -10.17 -3.86 0.10
CA TRP A 51 -10.88 -3.81 -1.18
C TRP A 51 -11.84 -5.00 -1.36
N ILE A 52 -11.38 -6.22 -1.12
CA ILE A 52 -12.23 -7.42 -1.18
C ILE A 52 -13.37 -7.30 -0.18
N TRP A 53 -13.08 -6.92 1.06
CA TRP A 53 -14.07 -6.79 2.12
C TRP A 53 -15.12 -5.72 1.80
N TRP A 54 -14.68 -4.59 1.22
CA TRP A 54 -15.58 -3.56 0.71
C TRP A 54 -16.57 -4.13 -0.31
N HIS A 55 -16.06 -4.89 -1.28
CA HIS A 55 -16.86 -5.44 -2.37
C HIS A 55 -17.84 -6.53 -1.93
N LEU A 56 -17.44 -7.40 -1.00
CA LEU A 56 -18.27 -8.53 -0.54
C LEU A 56 -19.32 -8.14 0.50
N SER A 57 -19.01 -7.12 1.31
CA SER A 57 -19.66 -6.88 2.59
C SER A 57 -20.06 -5.42 2.77
N VAL A 58 -19.09 -4.52 2.92
CA VAL A 58 -19.34 -3.16 3.44
C VAL A 58 -20.38 -2.39 2.62
N LYS A 59 -20.38 -2.54 1.29
CA LYS A 59 -21.38 -1.90 0.42
C LYS A 59 -22.84 -2.26 0.72
N LYS A 60 -23.10 -3.41 1.34
CA LYS A 60 -24.47 -3.88 1.62
C LYS A 60 -25.12 -3.17 2.80
N TRP A 61 -24.33 -2.60 3.71
CA TRP A 61 -24.84 -1.99 4.94
C TRP A 61 -24.33 -0.57 5.20
N PHE A 62 -23.23 -0.15 4.57
CA PHE A 62 -22.71 1.20 4.72
C PHE A 62 -23.50 2.18 3.85
N LYS A 63 -24.43 2.94 4.47
CA LYS A 63 -25.30 3.91 3.80
C LYS A 63 -24.65 5.28 3.52
N GLY A 64 -23.36 5.43 3.83
CA GLY A 64 -22.65 6.70 3.73
C GLY A 64 -23.15 7.77 4.71
N PRO A 65 -22.58 8.98 4.69
CA PRO A 65 -23.05 10.10 5.50
C PRO A 65 -24.43 10.54 4.99
N ILE A 66 -25.48 10.28 5.76
CA ILE A 66 -26.82 10.80 5.47
C ILE A 66 -26.80 12.29 5.81
N ARG A 67 -26.88 13.16 4.80
CA ARG A 67 -27.11 14.59 5.03
C ARG A 67 -28.57 14.73 5.48
N THR A 68 -28.80 14.83 6.78
CA THR A 68 -30.03 15.43 7.30
C THR A 68 -29.99 16.91 6.92
N ILE A 69 -30.55 17.23 5.75
CA ILE A 69 -30.92 18.60 5.44
C ILE A 69 -32.16 18.87 6.28
N ASP A 70 -31.95 19.41 7.49
CA ASP A 70 -33.02 20.08 8.21
C ASP A 70 -33.13 21.48 7.60
N ASN A 71 -34.10 21.60 6.69
CA ASN A 71 -34.66 22.79 6.00
C ASN A 71 -33.71 23.95 5.67
#